data_AF-A0A454HG37-F1
#
_entry.id   AF-A0A454HG37-F1
#
_cell.length_a   1.000
_cell.length_b   1.000
_cell.length_c   1.000
_cell.angle_alpha   90.00
_cell.angle_beta   90.00
_cell.angle_gamma   90.00
#
_symmetry.space_group_name_H-M   'P 1'
#
loop_
_entity.id
_entity.type
_entity.pdbx_description
1 polymer ?
#
loop_
_entity_poly.entity_id
_entity_poly.type
_entity_poly.pdbx_seq_one_letter_code
_entity_poly.pdbx_strand_id
1 'polypeptide(L)'
;MYHGEKVAFGTLAQLVLENVPHEELEEIIMWCIEVGLPVTLEELGAGNVTDEQLMEVAKAASAEGDTLQNMPFTVTPESVFAAIKAADAYGRYYLGEE
;
A
#
# COMPACT_ATOMS: atom_id res chain seq x y z
N MET A 1 -7.45 -14.34 1.94
CA MET A 1 -6.59 -13.36 2.61
C MET A 1 -7.02 -13.15 4.05
N TYR A 2 -6.08 -13.28 4.97
CA TYR A 2 -6.23 -13.00 6.39
C TYR A 2 -6.04 -11.50 6.69
N HIS A 3 -6.30 -11.11 7.95
CA HIS A 3 -6.20 -9.72 8.35
C HIS A 3 -4.76 -9.19 8.23
N GLY A 4 -3.77 -9.95 8.74
CA GLY A 4 -2.36 -9.54 8.73
C GLY A 4 -1.77 -9.37 7.32
N GLU A 5 -2.22 -10.18 6.35
CA GLU A 5 -1.80 -10.07 4.94
C GLU A 5 -2.24 -8.72 4.34
N LYS A 6 -3.48 -8.29 4.62
CA LYS A 6 -3.96 -6.96 4.20
C LYS A 6 -3.23 -5.83 4.90
N VAL A 7 -2.96 -5.99 6.19
CA VAL A 7 -2.24 -4.99 6.99
C VAL A 7 -0.81 -4.83 6.48
N ALA A 8 -0.13 -5.91 6.10
CA ALA A 8 1.24 -5.85 5.57
C ALA A 8 1.33 -4.95 4.33
N PHE A 9 0.46 -5.16 3.34
CA PHE A 9 0.42 -4.31 2.15
C PHE A 9 -0.02 -2.87 2.48
N GLY A 10 -0.99 -2.71 3.40
CA GLY A 10 -1.40 -1.39 3.90
C GLY A 10 -0.25 -0.61 4.54
N THR A 11 0.64 -1.29 5.26
CA THR A 11 1.87 -0.71 5.81
C THR A 11 2.81 -0.24 4.70
N LEU A 12 2.97 -1.00 3.61
CA LEU A 12 3.79 -0.55 2.47
C LEU A 12 3.23 0.72 1.83
N ALA A 13 1.91 0.76 1.60
CA ALA A 13 1.23 1.97 1.11
C ALA A 13 1.40 3.14 2.08
N GLN A 14 1.35 2.90 3.38
CA GLN A 14 1.60 3.93 4.39
C GLN A 14 3.05 4.45 4.33
N LEU A 15 4.06 3.59 4.24
CA LEU A 15 5.46 4.01 4.13
C LEU A 15 5.71 4.88 2.88
N VAL A 16 5.06 4.54 1.77
CA VAL A 16 5.06 5.38 0.57
C VAL A 16 4.39 6.73 0.82
N LEU A 17 3.23 6.74 1.49
CA LEU A 17 2.50 7.96 1.83
C LEU A 17 3.31 8.89 2.76
N GLU A 18 4.03 8.31 3.72
CA GLU A 18 4.92 9.02 4.63
C GLU A 18 6.20 9.52 3.95
N ASN A 19 6.48 9.06 2.72
CA ASN A 19 7.68 9.37 1.96
C ASN A 19 8.95 9.08 2.79
N VAL A 20 9.00 7.88 3.39
CA VAL A 20 10.18 7.39 4.12
C VAL A 20 11.40 7.27 3.19
N PRO A 21 12.64 7.26 3.73
CA PRO A 21 13.82 7.01 2.94
C PRO A 21 13.71 5.71 2.12
N HIS A 22 14.23 5.74 0.89
CA HIS A 22 14.12 4.59 -0.02
C HIS A 22 14.70 3.30 0.56
N GLU A 23 15.84 3.40 1.27
CA GLU A 23 16.50 2.25 1.91
C GLU A 23 15.59 1.58 2.96
N GLU A 24 14.80 2.36 3.69
CA GLU A 24 13.84 1.84 4.68
C GLU A 24 12.65 1.16 3.99
N LEU A 25 12.11 1.77 2.92
CA LEU A 25 11.04 1.16 2.14
C LEU A 25 11.49 -0.17 1.50
N GLU A 26 12.70 -0.19 0.93
CA GLU A 26 13.31 -1.40 0.36
C GLU A 26 13.45 -2.51 1.41
N GLU A 27 14.02 -2.20 2.58
CA GLU A 27 14.22 -3.17 3.66
C GLU A 27 12.91 -3.86 4.05
N ILE A 28 11.83 -3.09 4.23
CA ILE A 28 10.53 -3.64 4.63
C ILE A 28 9.88 -4.46 3.51
N ILE A 29 9.96 -4.01 2.24
CA ILE A 29 9.42 -4.77 1.11
C ILE A 29 10.16 -6.11 0.98
N MET A 30 11.49 -6.09 1.02
CA MET A 30 12.30 -7.30 0.90
C MET A 30 12.04 -8.27 2.05
N TRP A 31 11.86 -7.76 3.27
CA TRP A 31 11.47 -8.60 4.41
C TRP A 31 10.09 -9.23 4.21
N CYS A 32 9.09 -8.47 3.74
CA CYS A 32 7.75 -9.00 3.44
C CYS A 32 7.84 -10.14 2.40
N ILE A 33 8.63 -9.96 1.33
CA ILE A 33 8.87 -10.99 0.32
C ILE A 33 9.51 -12.23 0.95
N GLU A 34 10.55 -12.06 1.78
CA GLU A 34 11.26 -13.17 2.43
C GLU A 34 10.33 -14.05 3.29
N VAL A 35 9.40 -13.42 4.01
CA VAL A 35 8.46 -14.13 4.90
C VAL A 35 7.15 -14.54 4.22
N GLY A 36 6.98 -14.23 2.92
CA GLY A 36 5.79 -14.59 2.13
C GLY A 36 4.55 -13.73 2.40
N LEU A 37 4.73 -12.49 2.84
CA LEU A 37 3.66 -11.49 2.92
C LEU A 37 3.45 -10.80 1.57
N PRO A 38 2.21 -10.46 1.22
CA PRO A 38 1.89 -9.85 -0.07
C PRO A 38 2.45 -8.42 -0.17
N VAL A 39 3.09 -8.12 -1.30
CA VAL A 39 3.65 -6.81 -1.63
C VAL A 39 3.00 -6.18 -2.88
N THR A 40 2.15 -6.92 -3.60
CA THR A 40 1.39 -6.43 -4.76
C THR A 40 -0.12 -6.60 -4.60
N LEU A 41 -0.90 -5.87 -5.40
CA LEU A 41 -2.35 -6.07 -5.50
C LEU A 41 -2.69 -7.44 -6.10
N GLU A 42 -1.85 -7.99 -6.99
CA GLU A 42 -2.05 -9.34 -7.55
C GLU A 42 -1.97 -10.41 -6.45
N GLU A 43 -0.98 -10.35 -5.56
CA GLU A 43 -0.84 -11.27 -4.43
C GLU A 43 -1.99 -11.15 -3.42
N LEU A 44 -2.61 -9.97 -3.33
CA LEU A 44 -3.83 -9.74 -2.57
C LEU A 44 -5.10 -10.31 -3.27
N GLY A 45 -4.98 -10.87 -4.48
CA GLY A 45 -6.10 -11.31 -5.30
C GLY A 45 -6.92 -10.17 -5.92
N ALA A 46 -6.30 -9.00 -6.05
CA ALA A 46 -6.90 -7.75 -6.52
C ALA A 46 -6.24 -7.20 -7.80
N GLY A 47 -5.46 -7.97 -8.56
CA GLY A 47 -4.72 -7.44 -9.72
C GLY A 47 -5.55 -6.97 -10.92
N ASN A 48 -6.86 -7.24 -10.93
CA ASN A 48 -7.81 -6.69 -11.91
C ASN A 48 -8.63 -5.51 -11.36
N VAL A 49 -8.26 -4.93 -10.21
CA VAL A 49 -8.96 -3.79 -9.64
C VAL A 49 -8.85 -2.57 -10.56
N THR A 50 -9.97 -1.89 -10.80
CA THR A 50 -9.95 -0.66 -11.60
C THR A 50 -9.52 0.55 -10.77
N ASP A 51 -9.06 1.60 -11.43
CA ASP A 51 -8.70 2.86 -10.75
C ASP A 51 -9.90 3.45 -9.99
N GLU A 52 -11.14 3.29 -10.50
CA GLU A 52 -12.34 3.71 -9.78
C GLU A 52 -12.57 2.90 -8.50
N GLN A 53 -12.42 1.58 -8.55
CA GLN A 53 -12.55 0.72 -7.37
C GLN A 53 -11.46 1.03 -6.34
N LEU A 54 -10.24 1.27 -6.79
CA LEU A 54 -9.13 1.63 -5.93
C LEU A 54 -9.32 3.02 -5.30
N MET A 55 -9.92 3.96 -6.03
CA MET A 55 -10.31 5.26 -5.50
C MET A 55 -11.40 5.13 -4.42
N GLU A 56 -12.36 4.22 -4.56
CA GLU A 56 -13.32 3.94 -3.49
C GLU A 56 -12.67 3.35 -2.23
N VAL A 57 -11.65 2.48 -2.38
CA VAL A 57 -10.83 2.01 -1.26
C VAL A 57 -10.11 3.18 -0.59
N ALA A 58 -9.50 4.06 -1.37
CA ALA A 58 -8.78 5.23 -0.86
C ALA A 58 -9.70 6.19 -0.08
N LYS A 59 -10.89 6.48 -0.62
CA LYS A 59 -11.91 7.29 0.08
C LYS A 59 -12.36 6.66 1.38
N ALA A 60 -12.57 5.33 1.40
CA ALA A 60 -12.96 4.63 2.61
C ALA A 60 -11.85 4.68 3.68
N ALA A 61 -10.59 4.47 3.27
CA ALA A 61 -9.45 4.54 4.18
C ALA A 61 -9.21 5.96 4.72
N SER A 62 -9.46 7.00 3.93
CA SER A 62 -9.30 8.41 4.34
C SER A 62 -10.61 9.05 4.85
N ALA A 63 -11.61 8.26 5.24
CA ALA A 63 -12.90 8.78 5.68
C ALA A 63 -12.80 9.54 7.01
N GLU A 64 -13.80 10.40 7.27
CA GLU A 64 -13.94 11.08 8.56
C GLU A 64 -14.13 10.02 9.67
N GLY A 65 -13.25 10.04 10.67
CA GLY A 65 -13.24 9.06 11.77
C GLY A 65 -12.34 7.83 11.56
N ASP A 66 -11.67 7.71 10.42
CA ASP A 66 -10.63 6.68 10.24
C ASP A 66 -9.31 7.07 10.94
N THR A 67 -8.47 6.06 11.19
CA THR A 67 -7.14 6.20 11.77
C THR A 67 -6.13 6.95 10.92
N LEU A 68 -6.31 7.02 9.58
CA LEU A 68 -5.43 7.84 8.72
C LEU A 68 -5.46 9.33 9.09
N GLN A 69 -6.52 9.79 9.77
CA GLN A 69 -6.61 11.17 10.26
C GLN A 69 -5.61 11.48 11.40
N ASN A 70 -4.98 10.46 11.99
CA ASN A 70 -3.96 10.64 13.03
C ASN A 70 -2.56 10.94 12.45
N MET A 71 -2.39 10.90 11.12
CA MET A 71 -1.12 11.21 10.48
C MET A 71 -0.71 12.67 10.75
N PRO A 72 0.60 12.96 10.93
CA PRO A 72 1.09 14.31 11.24
C PRO A 72 1.12 15.24 10.00
N PHE A 73 0.36 14.90 8.96
CA PHE A 73 0.23 15.63 7.70
C PHE A 73 -1.15 15.40 7.09
N THR A 74 -1.54 16.26 6.16
CA THR A 74 -2.84 16.15 5.48
C THR A 74 -2.86 14.92 4.58
N VAL A 75 -3.84 14.04 4.79
CA VAL A 75 -4.11 12.88 3.94
C VAL A 75 -5.37 13.15 3.11
N THR A 76 -5.28 12.95 1.80
CA THR A 76 -6.43 13.01 0.87
C THR A 76 -6.68 11.66 0.21
N PRO A 77 -7.91 11.36 -0.26
CA PRO A 77 -8.16 10.14 -1.04
C PRO A 77 -7.19 9.97 -2.21
N GLU A 78 -6.82 11.05 -2.89
CA GLU A 78 -5.89 11.03 -4.02
C GLU A 78 -4.47 10.63 -3.59
N SER A 79 -4.02 11.12 -2.44
CA SER A 79 -2.71 10.74 -1.89
C SER A 79 -2.66 9.27 -1.48
N VAL A 80 -3.74 8.74 -0.89
CA VAL A 80 -3.86 7.33 -0.50
C VAL A 80 -3.92 6.44 -1.74
N PHE A 81 -4.72 6.83 -2.74
CA PHE A 81 -4.80 6.15 -4.03
C PHE A 81 -3.42 6.07 -4.71
N ALA A 82 -2.70 7.19 -4.77
CA ALA A 82 -1.35 7.24 -5.33
C ALA A 82 -0.38 6.35 -4.56
N ALA A 83 -0.45 6.38 -3.23
CA ALA A 83 0.41 5.56 -2.37
C ALA A 83 0.15 4.06 -2.54
N ILE A 84 -1.11 3.63 -2.69
CA ILE A 84 -1.44 2.23 -2.96
C ILE A 84 -0.87 1.79 -4.32
N LYS A 85 -1.03 2.59 -5.38
CA LYS A 85 -0.48 2.26 -6.71
C LYS A 85 1.04 2.22 -6.72
N ALA A 86 1.67 3.15 -5.99
CA ALA A 86 3.12 3.18 -5.87
C ALA A 86 3.66 1.99 -5.05
N ALA A 87 3.00 1.60 -3.96
CA ALA A 87 3.35 0.40 -3.21
C ALA A 87 3.25 -0.87 -4.07
N ASP A 88 2.17 -1.01 -4.85
CA ASP A 88 2.03 -2.10 -5.82
C ASP A 88 3.17 -2.11 -6.86
N ALA A 89 3.51 -0.94 -7.41
CA ALA A 89 4.59 -0.82 -8.38
C ALA A 89 5.97 -1.16 -7.78
N TYR A 90 6.24 -0.73 -6.54
CA TYR A 90 7.47 -1.14 -5.84
C TYR A 90 7.48 -2.65 -5.57
N GLY A 91 6.37 -3.22 -5.11
CA GLY A 91 6.25 -4.66 -4.90
C GLY A 91 6.58 -5.46 -6.17
N ARG A 92 5.97 -5.10 -7.31
CA ARG A 92 6.26 -5.72 -8.61
C ARG A 92 7.72 -5.56 -9.01
N TYR A 93 8.29 -4.36 -8.85
CA TYR A 93 9.70 -4.10 -9.11
C TYR A 93 10.63 -5.03 -8.31
N TYR A 94 10.40 -5.19 -7.01
CA TYR A 94 11.24 -6.04 -6.15
C TYR A 94 10.99 -7.56 -6.34
N LEU A 95 9.81 -7.95 -6.82
CA LEU A 95 9.55 -9.32 -7.27
C LEU A 95 10.16 -9.63 -8.65
N GLY A 96 10.63 -8.62 -9.38
CA GLY A 96 11.11 -8.77 -10.75
C GLY A 96 9.98 -8.96 -11.77
N GLU A 97 8.77 -8.50 -11.45
CA GLU A 97 7.62 -8.47 -12.34
C GLU A 97 7.63 -7.13 -13.12
N GLU A 98 7.73 -7.18 -14.46
CA GLU A 98 7.64 -6.00 -15.35
C GLU A 98 6.22 -5.42 -15.41
#